data_AF-A0A7W5UWJ3-F1
#
_entry.id   AF-A0A7W5UWJ3-F1
#
_cell.length_a   1.000
_cell.length_b   1.000
_cell.length_c   1.000
_cell.angle_alpha   90.00
_cell.angle_beta   90.00
_cell.angle_gamma   90.00
#
_symmetry.space_group_name_H-M   'P 1'
#
loop_
_entity.id
_entity.type
_entity.pdbx_description
1 polymer ?
#
loop_
_entity_poly.entity_id
_entity_poly.type
_entity_poly.pdbx_seq_one_letter_code
_entity_poly.pdbx_strand_id
1 'polypeptide(L)'
;MRTTKHLTRLSLLAAVSTALIGSVAGPVHAASAGTVDLTAGKITYTAGAGGINSASITVFNGQIAVFDTEPLTPKGGCRQLTPRAVTCGTSATEFTANLGDMDDSFSVGVSFRGAVNGQDGNDSLIAGAGSSTGRAITWSGGAGIDTVSYKSSDSSVRVSLDNQANDGRNIDSDNVRDDVENIVGSTFGGDFLIGADFANNRIDDGGGAGDKLFGLGGNDRLFAKDLAADGDLNCGLGIDEIVVDKTVDPRPVGCETVQEF
;
A
#
# COMPACT_ATOMS: atom_id res chain seq x y z
N MET A 1 1.71 12.60 85.09
CA MET A 1 1.67 12.86 83.64
C MET A 1 0.54 12.04 83.02
N ARG A 2 -0.40 12.77 82.40
CA ARG A 2 -1.41 12.39 81.39
C ARG A 2 -2.35 11.18 81.61
N THR A 3 -3.59 11.58 81.84
CA THR A 3 -4.90 10.95 81.77
C THR A 3 -5.26 10.31 80.42
N THR A 4 -5.87 9.14 80.46
CA THR A 4 -6.64 8.50 79.39
C THR A 4 -8.13 8.85 79.50
N LYS A 5 -8.80 9.14 78.37
CA LYS A 5 -10.22 8.82 78.08
C LYS A 5 -10.64 9.25 76.65
N HIS A 6 -11.27 8.30 75.95
CA HIS A 6 -12.28 8.32 74.87
C HIS A 6 -12.28 9.40 73.76
N LEU A 7 -12.53 8.98 72.51
CA LEU A 7 -13.72 9.39 71.76
C LEU A 7 -13.84 8.71 70.37
N THR A 8 -14.97 8.07 70.16
CA THR A 8 -15.59 7.62 68.91
C THR A 8 -15.84 8.79 67.94
N ARG A 9 -15.59 8.61 66.63
CA ARG A 9 -16.10 9.46 65.52
C ARG A 9 -16.34 8.55 64.32
N LEU A 10 -17.58 8.16 64.01
CA LEU A 10 -18.67 8.89 63.33
C LEU A 10 -18.31 9.24 61.88
N SER A 11 -18.87 8.42 60.99
CA SER A 11 -18.79 8.44 59.53
C SER A 11 -19.48 9.67 58.93
N LEU A 12 -18.86 10.30 57.93
CA LEU A 12 -19.53 11.22 57.00
C LEU A 12 -19.18 10.85 55.55
N LEU A 13 -20.23 10.69 54.73
CA LEU A 13 -20.20 10.47 53.29
C LEU A 13 -19.64 11.69 52.54
N ALA A 14 -18.89 11.44 51.45
CA ALA A 14 -18.74 12.36 50.34
C ALA A 14 -18.99 11.59 49.03
N ALA A 15 -20.13 11.82 48.40
CA ALA A 15 -20.42 11.33 47.06
C ALA A 15 -19.75 12.27 46.04
N VAL A 16 -18.80 11.75 45.27
CA VAL A 16 -18.19 12.46 44.15
C VAL A 16 -19.02 12.14 42.91
N SER A 17 -19.80 13.11 42.44
CA SER A 17 -20.47 13.06 41.13
C SER A 17 -19.46 13.38 40.04
N THR A 18 -19.02 12.39 39.28
CA THR A 18 -18.25 12.58 38.05
C THR A 18 -19.19 13.04 36.93
N ALA A 19 -19.05 14.29 36.52
CA ALA A 19 -19.69 14.81 35.32
C ALA A 19 -19.01 14.20 34.09
N LEU A 20 -19.75 13.36 33.35
CA LEU A 20 -19.34 12.78 32.09
C LEU A 20 -19.39 13.89 31.02
N ILE A 21 -18.23 14.35 30.57
CA ILE A 21 -18.14 15.24 29.40
C ILE A 21 -18.45 14.39 28.18
N GLY A 22 -19.65 14.55 27.62
CA GLY A 22 -20.01 13.94 26.35
C GLY A 22 -19.13 14.50 25.24
N SER A 23 -18.39 13.63 24.55
CA SER A 23 -17.75 13.96 23.30
C SER A 23 -18.83 14.31 22.27
N VAL A 24 -18.76 15.52 21.72
CA VAL A 24 -19.54 15.89 20.55
C VAL A 24 -18.95 15.16 19.35
N ALA A 25 -19.51 13.99 19.02
CA ALA A 25 -19.29 13.40 17.71
C ALA A 25 -19.78 14.41 16.66
N GLY A 26 -18.85 14.96 15.87
CA GLY A 26 -19.20 15.72 14.67
C GLY A 26 -20.01 14.85 13.71
N PRO A 27 -20.68 15.44 12.71
CA PRO A 27 -21.40 14.67 11.72
C PRO A 27 -20.43 13.71 11.01
N VAL A 28 -20.58 12.42 11.30
CA VAL A 28 -19.99 11.35 10.50
C VAL A 28 -20.71 11.42 9.16
N HIS A 29 -20.07 12.04 8.17
CA HIS A 29 -20.57 12.03 6.80
C HIS A 29 -20.46 10.59 6.33
N ALA A 30 -21.58 10.01 5.90
CA ALA A 30 -21.57 8.66 5.33
C ALA A 30 -20.68 8.64 4.09
N ALA A 31 -19.90 7.57 3.93
CA ALA A 31 -19.07 7.36 2.75
C ALA A 31 -19.91 7.55 1.48
N SER A 32 -19.37 8.30 0.53
CA SER A 32 -20.02 8.53 -0.75
C SER A 32 -19.73 7.37 -1.72
N ALA A 33 -20.56 7.22 -2.74
CA ALA A 33 -20.31 6.21 -3.77
C ALA A 33 -19.19 6.66 -4.71
N GLY A 34 -18.25 5.75 -4.98
CA GLY A 34 -17.24 5.94 -6.02
C GLY A 34 -17.86 5.96 -7.42
N THR A 35 -17.08 6.34 -8.42
CA THR A 35 -17.55 6.42 -9.81
C THR A 35 -16.59 5.76 -10.79
N VAL A 36 -17.15 5.19 -11.85
CA VAL A 36 -16.38 4.55 -12.94
C VAL A 36 -16.91 5.09 -14.26
N ASP A 37 -16.07 5.85 -14.96
CA ASP A 37 -16.40 6.44 -16.26
C ASP A 37 -15.57 5.81 -17.38
N LEU A 38 -16.19 5.52 -18.52
CA LEU A 38 -15.48 5.20 -19.75
C LEU A 38 -15.78 6.25 -20.79
N THR A 39 -14.77 7.07 -21.09
CA THR A 39 -14.85 8.14 -22.09
C THR A 39 -13.60 8.11 -22.95
N ALA A 40 -13.78 8.19 -24.28
CA ALA A 40 -12.69 8.25 -25.26
C ALA A 40 -11.62 7.14 -25.12
N GLY A 41 -12.01 5.91 -24.75
CA GLY A 41 -11.08 4.78 -24.62
C GLY A 41 -10.27 4.79 -23.31
N LYS A 42 -10.61 5.65 -22.36
CA LYS A 42 -10.00 5.70 -21.02
C LYS A 42 -11.03 5.40 -19.94
N ILE A 43 -10.70 4.49 -19.04
CA ILE A 43 -11.47 4.25 -17.81
C ILE A 43 -10.95 5.17 -16.71
N THR A 44 -11.85 5.87 -16.03
CA THR A 44 -11.50 6.64 -14.83
C THR A 44 -12.29 6.10 -13.65
N TYR A 45 -11.59 5.47 -12.72
CA TYR A 45 -12.09 5.15 -11.40
C TYR A 45 -11.78 6.31 -10.44
N THR A 46 -12.75 6.67 -9.61
CA THR A 46 -12.58 7.64 -8.54
C THR A 46 -13.32 7.11 -7.34
N ALA A 47 -12.62 6.86 -6.25
CA ALA A 47 -13.25 6.41 -5.03
C ALA A 47 -14.23 7.46 -4.49
N GLY A 48 -15.12 7.01 -3.61
CA GLY A 48 -16.04 7.89 -2.93
C GLY A 48 -15.44 8.38 -1.62
N ALA A 49 -15.56 9.69 -1.36
CA ALA A 49 -15.03 10.29 -0.15
C ALA A 49 -15.59 9.64 1.14
N GLY A 50 -14.76 9.54 2.17
CA GLY A 50 -15.14 9.15 3.53
C GLY A 50 -15.24 7.63 3.76
N GLY A 51 -14.78 6.81 2.81
CA GLY A 51 -14.75 5.36 2.89
C GLY A 51 -13.32 4.82 2.79
N ILE A 52 -13.13 3.56 3.20
CA ILE A 52 -11.91 2.80 2.87
C ILE A 52 -12.26 1.88 1.69
N ASN A 53 -11.63 2.14 0.56
CA ASN A 53 -11.87 1.50 -0.72
C ASN A 53 -10.86 0.39 -0.96
N SER A 54 -11.36 -0.82 -1.23
CA SER A 54 -10.58 -1.91 -1.77
C SER A 54 -11.10 -2.24 -3.16
N ALA A 55 -10.45 -1.60 -4.14
CA ALA A 55 -10.88 -1.61 -5.52
C ALA A 55 -9.95 -2.39 -6.43
N SER A 56 -10.47 -2.82 -7.58
CA SER A 56 -9.67 -3.47 -8.61
C SER A 56 -10.24 -3.23 -9.98
N ILE A 57 -9.37 -3.18 -10.98
CA ILE A 57 -9.73 -3.20 -12.40
C ILE A 57 -9.25 -4.52 -13.01
N THR A 58 -10.14 -5.27 -13.66
CA THR A 58 -9.83 -6.60 -14.19
C THR A 58 -10.66 -6.91 -15.43
N VAL A 59 -10.39 -8.05 -16.09
CA VAL A 59 -11.24 -8.58 -17.15
C VAL A 59 -12.15 -9.67 -16.57
N PHE A 60 -13.46 -9.43 -16.60
CA PHE A 60 -14.49 -10.35 -16.16
C PHE A 60 -15.46 -10.66 -17.31
N ASN A 61 -15.64 -11.95 -17.63
CA ASN A 61 -16.46 -12.41 -18.77
C ASN A 61 -16.10 -11.73 -20.11
N GLY A 62 -14.81 -11.50 -20.34
CA GLY A 62 -14.29 -10.85 -21.56
C GLY A 62 -14.56 -9.34 -21.63
N GLN A 63 -15.04 -8.71 -20.56
CA GLN A 63 -15.21 -7.27 -20.45
C GLN A 63 -14.37 -6.71 -19.32
N ILE A 64 -13.95 -5.46 -19.43
CA ILE A 64 -13.28 -4.75 -18.36
C ILE A 64 -14.32 -4.43 -17.29
N ALA A 65 -13.99 -4.80 -16.06
CA ALA A 65 -14.80 -4.59 -14.89
C ALA A 65 -13.99 -3.91 -13.78
N VAL A 66 -14.66 -3.04 -13.03
CA VAL A 66 -14.14 -2.42 -11.82
C VAL A 66 -14.99 -2.89 -10.64
N PHE A 67 -14.32 -3.35 -9.59
CA PHE A 67 -14.91 -3.78 -8.32
C PHE A 67 -14.43 -2.86 -7.21
N ASP A 68 -15.26 -2.69 -6.18
CA ASP A 68 -14.93 -1.88 -5.00
C ASP A 68 -15.66 -2.43 -3.76
N THR A 69 -15.10 -2.22 -2.58
CA THR A 69 -15.79 -2.42 -1.31
C THR A 69 -16.79 -1.31 -0.99
N GLU A 70 -16.76 -0.17 -1.65
CA GLU A 70 -17.82 0.83 -1.53
C GLU A 70 -18.75 0.85 -2.75
N PRO A 71 -19.97 1.40 -2.64
CA PRO A 71 -20.88 1.49 -3.77
C PRO A 71 -20.27 2.25 -4.95
N LEU A 72 -20.53 1.78 -6.17
CA LEU A 72 -20.08 2.41 -7.41
C LEU A 72 -21.24 2.98 -8.20
N THR A 73 -21.01 4.12 -8.83
CA THR A 73 -21.92 4.73 -9.81
C THR A 73 -21.25 4.73 -11.19
N PRO A 74 -21.80 4.02 -12.19
CA PRO A 74 -21.24 3.99 -13.53
C PRO A 74 -21.57 5.28 -14.28
N LYS A 75 -20.64 5.72 -15.12
CA LYS A 75 -20.76 6.87 -16.02
C LYS A 75 -20.26 6.49 -17.42
N GLY A 76 -20.60 7.31 -18.40
CA GLY A 76 -20.12 7.14 -19.79
C GLY A 76 -20.47 5.77 -20.37
N GLY A 77 -19.47 5.10 -20.95
CA GLY A 77 -19.61 3.77 -21.55
C GLY A 77 -19.77 2.60 -20.57
N CYS A 78 -19.88 2.85 -19.27
CA CYS A 78 -19.96 1.82 -18.25
C CYS A 78 -21.41 1.51 -17.81
N ARG A 79 -21.63 0.31 -17.29
CA ARG A 79 -22.92 -0.19 -16.79
C ARG A 79 -22.76 -0.88 -15.44
N GLN A 80 -23.72 -0.66 -14.55
CA GLN A 80 -23.78 -1.33 -13.25
C GLN A 80 -23.96 -2.85 -13.43
N LEU A 81 -23.16 -3.65 -12.73
CA LEU A 81 -23.36 -5.09 -12.57
C LEU A 81 -24.03 -5.40 -11.22
N THR A 82 -23.47 -4.84 -10.16
CA THR A 82 -23.98 -4.90 -8.77
C THR A 82 -23.74 -3.53 -8.12
N PRO A 83 -24.26 -3.25 -6.92
CA PRO A 83 -23.94 -2.00 -6.22
C PRO A 83 -22.44 -1.69 -6.08
N ARG A 84 -21.58 -2.71 -6.15
CA ARG A 84 -20.13 -2.67 -5.90
C ARG A 84 -19.30 -3.10 -7.13
N ALA A 85 -19.93 -3.20 -8.30
CA ALA A 85 -19.26 -3.65 -9.52
C ALA A 85 -19.82 -2.98 -10.77
N VAL A 86 -18.93 -2.51 -11.63
CA VAL A 86 -19.22 -1.84 -12.90
C VAL A 86 -18.51 -2.56 -14.04
N THR A 87 -19.14 -2.71 -15.20
CA THR A 87 -18.51 -3.17 -16.46
C THR A 87 -18.42 -2.04 -17.47
N CYS A 88 -17.34 -1.96 -18.24
CA CYS A 88 -17.06 -0.90 -19.21
C CYS A 88 -16.75 -1.46 -20.62
N GLY A 89 -17.23 -2.65 -20.97
CA GLY A 89 -16.98 -3.22 -22.30
C GLY A 89 -15.51 -3.55 -22.54
N THR A 90 -14.98 -3.33 -23.75
CA THR A 90 -13.61 -3.78 -24.13
C THR A 90 -12.78 -2.71 -24.84
N SER A 91 -13.31 -1.50 -25.02
CA SER A 91 -12.68 -0.47 -25.85
C SER A 91 -11.62 0.35 -25.12
N ALA A 92 -11.45 0.17 -23.82
CA ALA A 92 -10.47 0.94 -23.06
C ALA A 92 -9.05 0.44 -23.35
N THR A 93 -8.16 1.39 -23.59
CA THR A 93 -6.72 1.16 -23.81
C THR A 93 -5.87 1.82 -22.73
N GLU A 94 -6.51 2.54 -21.81
CA GLU A 94 -5.89 3.22 -20.70
C GLU A 94 -6.84 3.31 -19.51
N PHE A 95 -6.31 3.37 -18.29
CA PHE A 95 -7.10 3.71 -17.11
C PHE A 95 -6.41 4.75 -16.20
N THR A 96 -7.21 5.39 -15.35
CA THR A 96 -6.73 6.13 -14.18
C THR A 96 -7.57 5.71 -12.98
N ALA A 97 -6.91 5.43 -11.86
CA ALA A 97 -7.52 5.18 -10.57
C ALA A 97 -7.12 6.28 -9.59
N ASN A 98 -8.10 6.92 -8.96
CA ASN A 98 -7.90 7.94 -7.94
C ASN A 98 -8.51 7.39 -6.63
N LEU A 99 -7.67 7.10 -5.64
CA LEU A 99 -8.10 6.45 -4.39
C LEU A 99 -8.65 7.47 -3.38
N GLY A 100 -8.03 8.64 -3.25
CA GLY A 100 -8.72 9.79 -2.68
C GLY A 100 -8.36 10.01 -1.22
N ASP A 101 -9.23 9.61 -0.28
CA ASP A 101 -9.01 9.79 1.16
C ASP A 101 -8.98 8.44 1.87
N MET A 102 -8.35 8.42 3.06
CA MET A 102 -8.21 7.21 3.89
C MET A 102 -7.26 6.16 3.28
N ASP A 103 -6.99 5.11 4.05
CA ASP A 103 -6.04 4.06 3.68
C ASP A 103 -6.70 3.07 2.70
N ASP A 104 -6.51 3.27 1.39
CA ASP A 104 -7.16 2.51 0.34
C ASP A 104 -6.28 1.42 -0.27
N SER A 105 -6.87 0.62 -1.15
CA SER A 105 -6.12 -0.37 -1.94
C SER A 105 -6.67 -0.48 -3.37
N PHE A 106 -5.75 -0.64 -4.32
CA PHE A 106 -6.09 -0.81 -5.72
C PHE A 106 -5.26 -1.88 -6.41
N SER A 107 -5.93 -2.86 -7.02
CA SER A 107 -5.27 -3.94 -7.77
C SER A 107 -5.50 -3.85 -9.27
N VAL A 108 -4.41 -3.99 -10.03
CA VAL A 108 -4.40 -3.93 -11.50
C VAL A 108 -4.36 -5.33 -12.10
N GLY A 109 -5.49 -5.76 -12.67
CA GLY A 109 -5.68 -7.04 -13.39
C GLY A 109 -5.91 -6.88 -14.89
N VAL A 110 -5.62 -5.72 -15.48
CA VAL A 110 -5.71 -5.46 -16.93
C VAL A 110 -4.33 -5.39 -17.57
N SER A 111 -4.27 -5.58 -18.89
CA SER A 111 -3.04 -5.69 -19.68
C SER A 111 -2.62 -4.41 -20.42
N PHE A 112 -3.22 -3.28 -20.10
CA PHE A 112 -2.98 -2.00 -20.76
C PHE A 112 -2.55 -0.92 -19.77
N ARG A 113 -2.02 0.19 -20.28
CA ARG A 113 -1.43 1.27 -19.48
C ARG A 113 -2.41 1.97 -18.56
N GLY A 114 -1.88 2.60 -17.53
CA GLY A 114 -2.68 3.44 -16.67
C GLY A 114 -1.88 4.13 -15.59
N ALA A 115 -2.61 4.80 -14.72
CA ALA A 115 -2.07 5.45 -13.55
C ALA A 115 -2.92 5.09 -12.33
N VAL A 116 -2.27 4.89 -11.19
CA VAL A 116 -2.92 4.75 -9.89
C VAL A 116 -2.36 5.85 -8.99
N ASN A 117 -3.26 6.66 -8.44
CA ASN A 117 -2.96 7.77 -7.56
C ASN A 117 -3.60 7.49 -6.20
N GLY A 118 -2.79 7.20 -5.18
CA GLY A 118 -3.25 7.00 -3.81
C GLY A 118 -3.95 8.25 -3.27
N GLN A 119 -3.24 9.38 -3.26
CA GLN A 119 -3.68 10.65 -2.65
C GLN A 119 -3.56 10.60 -1.12
N ASP A 120 -4.58 10.96 -0.34
CA ASP A 120 -4.46 11.08 1.12
C ASP A 120 -4.71 9.73 1.79
N GLY A 121 -3.72 9.17 2.48
CA GLY A 121 -3.86 7.89 3.16
C GLY A 121 -2.59 7.05 3.07
N ASN A 122 -2.56 5.93 3.80
CA ASN A 122 -1.53 4.91 3.61
C ASN A 122 -2.05 3.86 2.63
N ASP A 123 -1.77 4.05 1.34
CA ASP A 123 -2.39 3.26 0.28
C ASP A 123 -1.60 2.00 -0.08
N SER A 124 -2.34 0.98 -0.54
CA SER A 124 -1.78 -0.25 -1.08
C SER A 124 -1.99 -0.36 -2.58
N LEU A 125 -0.90 -0.17 -3.33
CA LEU A 125 -0.87 -0.15 -4.79
C LEU A 125 -0.37 -1.52 -5.31
N ILE A 126 -1.28 -2.33 -5.86
CA ILE A 126 -0.98 -3.75 -6.14
C ILE A 126 -0.80 -3.99 -7.64
N ALA A 127 0.45 -4.25 -8.04
CA ALA A 127 0.83 -4.68 -9.37
C ALA A 127 0.39 -6.15 -9.57
N GLY A 128 -0.83 -6.35 -10.05
CA GLY A 128 -1.43 -7.69 -10.21
C GLY A 128 -0.61 -8.65 -11.09
N ALA A 129 -1.07 -9.91 -11.16
CA ALA A 129 -0.29 -11.12 -11.48
C ALA A 129 0.26 -11.31 -12.92
N GLY A 130 0.54 -10.23 -13.62
CA GLY A 130 1.19 -10.26 -14.92
C GLY A 130 0.24 -10.00 -16.09
N SER A 131 0.87 -9.67 -17.21
CA SER A 131 0.25 -9.43 -18.50
C SER A 131 1.18 -9.97 -19.58
N SER A 132 0.63 -10.54 -20.65
CA SER A 132 1.42 -11.00 -21.80
C SER A 132 2.09 -9.86 -22.56
N THR A 133 1.59 -8.64 -22.35
CA THR A 133 2.18 -7.39 -22.83
C THR A 133 2.59 -6.53 -21.63
N GLY A 134 3.65 -5.74 -21.77
CA GLY A 134 3.96 -4.70 -20.79
C GLY A 134 2.77 -3.76 -20.55
N ARG A 135 2.60 -3.29 -19.32
CA ARG A 135 1.49 -2.41 -18.95
C ARG A 135 1.89 -0.94 -18.94
N ALA A 136 3.06 -0.58 -18.45
CA ALA A 136 3.48 0.80 -18.22
C ALA A 136 2.50 1.53 -17.28
N ILE A 137 2.44 1.07 -16.03
CA ILE A 137 1.65 1.69 -14.98
C ILE A 137 2.47 2.75 -14.25
N THR A 138 1.90 3.92 -14.03
CA THR A 138 2.45 4.90 -13.08
C THR A 138 1.81 4.71 -11.71
N TRP A 139 2.63 4.53 -10.69
CA TRP A 139 2.22 4.38 -9.29
C TRP A 139 2.63 5.62 -8.51
N SER A 140 1.65 6.44 -8.12
CA SER A 140 1.87 7.59 -7.23
C SER A 140 1.23 7.28 -5.88
N GLY A 141 1.99 7.40 -4.80
CA GLY A 141 1.48 7.21 -3.43
C GLY A 141 0.65 8.42 -3.04
N GLY A 142 1.32 9.51 -2.71
CA GLY A 142 0.68 10.78 -2.39
C GLY A 142 1.05 11.22 -0.98
N ALA A 143 0.04 11.50 -0.16
CA ALA A 143 0.22 11.92 1.21
C ALA A 143 -0.06 10.76 2.17
N GLY A 144 0.99 10.23 2.79
CA GLY A 144 0.87 9.17 3.77
C GLY A 144 2.11 8.30 3.74
N ILE A 145 1.94 7.01 4.02
CA ILE A 145 2.97 5.99 3.89
C ILE A 145 2.44 4.92 2.95
N ASP A 146 2.83 5.03 1.69
CA ASP A 146 2.26 4.25 0.61
C ASP A 146 3.11 3.01 0.30
N THR A 147 2.45 1.96 -0.18
CA THR A 147 3.10 0.69 -0.48
C THR A 147 2.78 0.23 -1.89
N VAL A 148 3.79 0.11 -2.73
CA VAL A 148 3.68 -0.65 -3.97
C VAL A 148 4.01 -2.12 -3.73
N SER A 149 3.15 -3.02 -4.21
CA SER A 149 3.33 -4.45 -4.05
C SER A 149 3.33 -5.17 -5.39
N TYR A 150 4.46 -5.81 -5.69
CA TYR A 150 4.66 -6.72 -6.81
C TYR A 150 4.51 -8.19 -6.40
N LYS A 151 4.00 -8.47 -5.20
CA LYS A 151 3.89 -9.82 -4.61
C LYS A 151 3.21 -10.84 -5.53
N SER A 152 2.23 -10.41 -6.32
CA SER A 152 1.54 -11.29 -7.25
C SER A 152 2.24 -11.51 -8.60
N SER A 153 3.36 -10.81 -8.87
CA SER A 153 4.10 -10.92 -10.13
C SER A 153 4.47 -12.36 -10.45
N ASP A 154 4.38 -12.72 -11.73
CA ASP A 154 4.69 -14.05 -12.27
C ASP A 154 6.16 -14.23 -12.68
N SER A 155 6.97 -13.20 -12.46
CA SER A 155 8.41 -13.17 -12.72
C SER A 155 9.09 -12.19 -11.76
N SER A 156 10.42 -12.22 -11.72
CA SER A 156 11.18 -11.26 -10.94
C SER A 156 10.98 -9.84 -11.46
N VAL A 157 11.12 -8.88 -10.56
CA VAL A 157 10.90 -7.47 -10.81
C VAL A 157 12.14 -6.66 -10.48
N ARG A 158 12.31 -5.55 -11.19
CA ARG A 158 13.22 -4.48 -10.81
C ARG A 158 12.35 -3.28 -10.44
N VAL A 159 12.52 -2.73 -9.25
CA VAL A 159 11.69 -1.63 -8.75
C VAL A 159 12.57 -0.61 -8.05
N SER A 160 12.42 0.66 -8.42
CA SER A 160 13.11 1.82 -7.85
C SER A 160 12.10 2.92 -7.52
N LEU A 161 12.27 3.58 -6.38
CA LEU A 161 11.45 4.74 -5.98
C LEU A 161 12.07 6.05 -6.51
N ASP A 162 12.20 6.17 -7.84
CA ASP A 162 13.04 7.22 -8.48
C ASP A 162 12.36 8.02 -9.60
N ASN A 163 11.04 7.85 -9.79
CA ASN A 163 10.25 8.45 -10.87
C ASN A 163 10.64 8.03 -12.30
N GLN A 164 11.43 6.96 -12.48
CA GLN A 164 11.78 6.48 -13.82
C GLN A 164 10.87 5.36 -14.28
N ALA A 165 10.51 5.38 -15.57
CA ALA A 165 9.68 4.34 -16.16
C ALA A 165 10.50 3.09 -16.54
N ASN A 166 11.14 2.46 -15.56
CA ASN A 166 12.02 1.30 -15.71
C ASN A 166 11.73 0.18 -14.68
N ASP A 167 10.52 0.18 -14.13
CA ASP A 167 10.10 -0.72 -13.05
C ASP A 167 9.21 -1.88 -13.50
N GLY A 168 9.03 -2.83 -12.57
CA GLY A 168 8.24 -4.04 -12.74
C GLY A 168 9.03 -5.15 -13.42
N ARG A 169 8.34 -6.02 -14.17
CA ARG A 169 9.02 -7.03 -14.99
C ARG A 169 9.77 -6.34 -16.13
N ASN A 170 10.70 -7.05 -16.76
CA ASN A 170 11.48 -6.55 -17.90
C ASN A 170 10.65 -6.05 -19.10
N ILE A 171 9.36 -6.41 -19.17
CA ILE A 171 8.42 -5.94 -20.20
C ILE A 171 7.52 -4.80 -19.73
N ASP A 172 7.37 -4.56 -18.43
CA ASP A 172 6.29 -3.72 -17.90
C ASP A 172 6.56 -2.22 -18.11
N SER A 173 7.80 -1.75 -17.89
CA SER A 173 8.13 -0.31 -17.95
C SER A 173 7.20 0.52 -17.05
N ASP A 174 6.88 -0.01 -15.88
CA ASP A 174 6.16 0.74 -14.85
C ASP A 174 7.04 1.90 -14.36
N ASN A 175 6.41 2.89 -13.73
CA ASN A 175 7.07 4.01 -13.07
C ASN A 175 6.53 4.07 -11.64
N VAL A 176 7.34 3.67 -10.68
CA VAL A 176 7.08 3.90 -9.26
C VAL A 176 7.69 5.25 -8.88
N ARG A 177 6.84 6.13 -8.38
CA ARG A 177 7.26 7.49 -8.03
C ARG A 177 7.96 7.50 -6.68
N ASP A 178 8.70 8.59 -6.43
CA ASP A 178 9.43 8.82 -5.18
C ASP A 178 8.52 9.28 -4.02
N ASP A 179 7.22 9.41 -4.26
CA ASP A 179 6.16 9.63 -3.26
C ASP A 179 5.50 8.33 -2.80
N VAL A 180 6.17 7.19 -3.02
CA VAL A 180 5.84 5.87 -2.47
C VAL A 180 6.95 5.47 -1.52
N GLU A 181 6.63 5.09 -0.28
CA GLU A 181 7.65 4.81 0.75
C GLU A 181 8.04 3.34 0.84
N ASN A 182 7.14 2.42 0.47
CA ASN A 182 7.36 1.00 0.71
C ASN A 182 7.26 0.17 -0.57
N ILE A 183 8.11 -0.86 -0.65
CA ILE A 183 8.11 -1.84 -1.73
C ILE A 183 7.94 -3.24 -1.15
N VAL A 184 7.08 -4.04 -1.78
CA VAL A 184 7.04 -5.50 -1.58
C VAL A 184 7.38 -6.16 -2.91
N GLY A 185 8.44 -6.98 -2.90
CA GLY A 185 8.87 -7.81 -4.02
C GLY A 185 7.84 -8.87 -4.41
N SER A 186 8.16 -9.60 -5.46
CA SER A 186 7.41 -10.74 -5.96
C SER A 186 7.51 -11.94 -5.01
N THR A 187 6.69 -12.97 -5.21
CA THR A 187 6.95 -14.29 -4.61
C THR A 187 7.83 -15.18 -5.48
N PHE A 188 8.29 -14.67 -6.63
CA PHE A 188 9.11 -15.42 -7.58
C PHE A 188 10.59 -15.43 -7.15
N GLY A 189 11.03 -14.35 -6.51
CA GLY A 189 12.39 -14.10 -6.07
C GLY A 189 13.30 -13.62 -7.20
N GLY A 190 14.53 -13.24 -6.83
CA GLY A 190 15.49 -12.68 -7.79
C GLY A 190 15.17 -11.25 -8.18
N ASP A 191 14.47 -10.54 -7.30
CA ASP A 191 14.07 -9.16 -7.47
C ASP A 191 15.24 -8.20 -7.22
N PHE A 192 15.11 -7.00 -7.77
CA PHE A 192 16.03 -5.90 -7.54
C PHE A 192 15.24 -4.70 -7.02
N LEU A 193 15.21 -4.56 -5.71
CA LEU A 193 14.37 -3.59 -4.99
C LEU A 193 15.25 -2.46 -4.45
N ILE A 194 14.95 -1.24 -4.86
CA ILE A 194 15.74 -0.04 -4.54
C ILE A 194 14.81 1.01 -3.91
N GLY A 195 15.17 1.48 -2.72
CA GLY A 195 14.55 2.62 -2.05
C GLY A 195 14.77 3.95 -2.79
N ALA A 196 14.50 5.05 -2.10
CA ALA A 196 14.74 6.40 -2.57
C ALA A 196 16.01 6.99 -1.92
N ASP A 197 16.64 7.97 -2.56
CA ASP A 197 17.89 8.58 -2.05
C ASP A 197 17.71 9.45 -0.79
N PHE A 198 16.49 9.92 -0.51
CA PHE A 198 16.22 10.94 0.51
C PHE A 198 14.95 10.68 1.33
N ALA A 199 14.51 9.42 1.45
CA ALA A 199 13.30 9.04 2.17
C ALA A 199 13.53 7.77 2.99
N ASN A 200 12.72 7.56 4.03
CA ASN A 200 12.78 6.31 4.79
C ASN A 200 11.91 5.28 4.09
N ASN A 201 12.47 4.11 3.79
CA ASN A 201 11.74 3.07 3.08
C ASN A 201 11.53 1.80 3.89
N ARG A 202 10.42 1.11 3.61
CA ARG A 202 10.24 -0.29 4.00
C ARG A 202 10.34 -1.18 2.77
N ILE A 203 11.35 -2.04 2.71
CA ILE A 203 11.57 -2.95 1.58
C ILE A 203 11.42 -4.39 2.07
N ASP A 204 10.50 -5.13 1.45
CA ASP A 204 10.19 -6.53 1.75
C ASP A 204 10.50 -7.37 0.51
N ASP A 205 11.31 -8.42 0.66
CA ASP A 205 11.65 -9.38 -0.40
C ASP A 205 10.41 -9.96 -1.11
N GLY A 206 9.27 -10.03 -0.42
CA GLY A 206 8.04 -10.66 -0.92
C GLY A 206 8.10 -12.19 -0.86
N GLY A 207 9.24 -12.75 -1.28
CA GLY A 207 9.71 -14.13 -1.14
C GLY A 207 10.36 -14.68 -2.42
N GLY A 208 10.89 -15.89 -2.35
CA GLY A 208 11.73 -16.47 -3.38
C GLY A 208 13.21 -16.23 -3.08
N ALA A 209 14.09 -16.84 -3.88
CA ALA A 209 15.53 -16.74 -3.64
C ALA A 209 16.19 -15.73 -4.57
N GLY A 210 17.26 -15.10 -4.11
CA GLY A 210 18.19 -14.31 -4.91
C GLY A 210 17.82 -12.83 -4.98
N ASP A 211 16.96 -12.37 -4.07
CA ASP A 211 16.49 -11.00 -4.03
C ASP A 211 17.62 -10.06 -3.59
N LYS A 212 17.56 -8.82 -4.08
CA LYS A 212 18.55 -7.79 -3.78
C LYS A 212 17.84 -6.54 -3.31
N LEU A 213 18.19 -6.10 -2.11
CA LEU A 213 17.52 -5.00 -1.42
C LEU A 213 18.54 -3.90 -1.16
N PHE A 214 18.22 -2.69 -1.64
CA PHE A 214 19.04 -1.49 -1.50
C PHE A 214 18.20 -0.36 -0.88
N GLY A 215 18.48 0.05 0.36
CA GLY A 215 17.77 1.17 1.00
C GLY A 215 18.12 2.53 0.42
N LEU A 216 19.40 2.72 0.06
CA LEU A 216 20.00 3.98 -0.42
C LEU A 216 20.22 5.01 0.70
N GLY A 217 19.34 5.99 0.86
CA GLY A 217 19.55 7.08 1.81
C GLY A 217 18.29 7.38 2.57
N GLY A 218 18.37 7.47 3.89
CA GLY A 218 17.18 7.49 4.74
C GLY A 218 17.39 6.56 5.92
N ASN A 219 16.40 6.42 6.79
CA ASN A 219 16.42 5.40 7.85
C ASN A 219 15.53 4.25 7.42
N ASP A 220 16.13 3.21 6.85
CA ASP A 220 15.44 2.17 6.12
C ASP A 220 15.18 0.93 6.96
N ARG A 221 14.16 0.17 6.55
CA ARG A 221 13.78 -1.11 7.15
C ARG A 221 13.66 -2.17 6.06
N LEU A 222 14.66 -3.03 5.98
CA LEU A 222 14.74 -4.11 5.00
C LEU A 222 14.32 -5.44 5.63
N PHE A 223 13.59 -6.26 4.88
CA PHE A 223 13.12 -7.59 5.29
C PHE A 223 13.47 -8.61 4.21
N ALA A 224 14.48 -9.42 4.48
CA ALA A 224 14.97 -10.56 3.71
C ALA A 224 14.77 -11.82 4.58
N LYS A 225 13.52 -12.28 4.75
CA LYS A 225 13.16 -13.19 5.86
C LYS A 225 12.16 -14.27 5.48
N ASP A 226 12.27 -14.77 4.26
CA ASP A 226 11.35 -15.70 3.63
C ASP A 226 11.81 -17.17 3.68
N LEU A 227 12.95 -17.44 4.32
CA LEU A 227 13.69 -18.69 4.43
C LEU A 227 14.39 -19.13 3.14
N ALA A 228 14.51 -18.26 2.16
CA ALA A 228 15.26 -18.48 0.93
C ALA A 228 16.54 -17.63 0.92
N ALA A 229 17.51 -18.05 0.11
CA ALA A 229 18.83 -17.38 0.09
C ALA A 229 18.80 -16.14 -0.78
N ASP A 230 19.10 -15.00 -0.18
CA ASP A 230 19.15 -13.71 -0.87
C ASP A 230 20.54 -13.31 -1.38
N GLY A 231 20.52 -12.25 -2.19
CA GLY A 231 21.68 -11.66 -2.82
C GLY A 231 22.19 -10.42 -2.09
N ASP A 232 22.43 -9.34 -2.83
CA ASP A 232 23.04 -8.14 -2.27
C ASP A 232 22.05 -7.44 -1.32
N LEU A 233 22.40 -7.37 -0.03
CA LEU A 233 21.63 -6.69 1.01
C LEU A 233 22.40 -5.47 1.50
N ASN A 234 21.94 -4.27 1.13
CA ASN A 234 22.63 -3.01 1.42
C ASN A 234 21.63 -1.98 1.96
N CYS A 235 21.73 -1.65 3.25
CA CYS A 235 20.85 -0.63 3.82
C CYS A 235 21.19 0.77 3.31
N GLY A 236 22.47 1.10 3.19
CA GLY A 236 22.91 2.37 2.61
C GLY A 236 23.37 3.38 3.66
N LEU A 237 22.91 4.62 3.53
CA LEU A 237 23.24 5.75 4.41
C LEU A 237 22.06 6.07 5.33
N GLY A 238 22.30 6.06 6.64
CA GLY A 238 21.35 6.54 7.62
C GLY A 238 21.45 5.76 8.90
N ILE A 239 20.31 5.53 9.57
CA ILE A 239 20.20 4.60 10.69
C ILE A 239 19.20 3.54 10.29
N ASP A 240 19.72 2.39 9.91
CA ASP A 240 18.98 1.37 9.21
C ASP A 240 18.81 0.09 10.03
N GLU A 241 17.73 -0.62 9.74
CA GLU A 241 17.40 -1.92 10.28
C GLU A 241 17.22 -2.93 9.14
N ILE A 242 17.83 -4.10 9.26
CA ILE A 242 17.53 -5.23 8.38
C ILE A 242 17.22 -6.49 9.20
N VAL A 243 16.22 -7.22 8.72
CA VAL A 243 15.92 -8.58 9.16
C VAL A 243 16.39 -9.57 8.09
N VAL A 244 17.19 -10.55 8.50
CA VAL A 244 17.76 -11.60 7.63
C VAL A 244 17.52 -13.01 8.20
N ASP A 245 17.53 -14.03 7.36
CA ASP A 245 17.55 -15.43 7.76
C ASP A 245 18.96 -15.92 8.07
N LYS A 246 19.16 -16.36 9.31
CA LYS A 246 20.48 -16.74 9.80
C LYS A 246 21.01 -17.93 9.01
N THR A 247 22.26 -17.83 8.56
CA THR A 247 23.00 -18.86 7.79
C THR A 247 22.51 -19.10 6.36
N VAL A 248 21.41 -18.47 5.95
CA VAL A 248 20.86 -18.55 4.61
C VAL A 248 21.32 -17.34 3.79
N ASP A 249 21.21 -16.15 4.39
CA ASP A 249 21.52 -14.90 3.71
C ASP A 249 22.98 -14.46 3.84
N PRO A 250 23.47 -13.68 2.87
CA PRO A 250 24.77 -13.04 2.98
C PRO A 250 24.76 -11.97 4.07
N ARG A 251 25.96 -11.64 4.55
CA ARG A 251 26.11 -10.58 5.53
C ARG A 251 25.69 -9.23 4.91
N PRO A 252 24.72 -8.52 5.48
CA PRO A 252 24.30 -7.22 4.97
C PRO A 252 25.37 -6.15 5.21
N VAL A 253 25.36 -5.12 4.37
CA VAL A 253 26.28 -3.97 4.45
C VAL A 253 25.51 -2.69 4.73
N GLY A 254 26.16 -1.76 5.45
CA GLY A 254 25.57 -0.45 5.74
C GLY A 254 24.41 -0.45 6.73
N CYS A 255 24.15 -1.55 7.45
CA CYS A 255 23.04 -1.63 8.40
C CYS A 255 23.52 -1.49 9.85
N GLU A 256 22.97 -0.54 10.60
CA GLU A 256 23.28 -0.32 12.02
C GLU A 256 22.66 -1.42 12.90
N THR A 257 21.47 -1.88 12.55
CA THR A 257 20.74 -2.93 13.26
C THR A 257 20.50 -4.12 12.34
N VAL A 258 21.02 -5.29 12.72
CA VAL A 258 20.80 -6.56 12.00
C VAL A 258 20.13 -7.54 12.94
N GLN A 259 18.92 -7.98 12.58
CA GLN A 259 18.21 -9.04 13.26
C GLN A 259 18.28 -10.32 12.44
N GLU A 260 18.79 -11.39 13.04
CA GLU A 260 18.92 -12.70 12.40
C GLU A 260 17.89 -13.67 13.00
N PHE A 261 17.14 -14.39 12.14
CA PHE A 261 16.16 -15.40 12.54
C PHE A 261 16.62 -16.84 12.30
#